data_AF-A0AAW6UMK2-F1
#
_entry.id   AF-A0AAW6UMK2-F1
#
_cell.length_a   1.000
_cell.length_b   1.000
_cell.length_c   1.000
_cell.angle_alpha   90.00
_cell.angle_beta   90.00
_cell.angle_gamma   90.00
#
_symmetry.space_group_name_H-M   'P 1'
#
loop_
_entity.id
_entity.type
_entity.pdbx_description
1 polymer ?
#
loop_
_entity_poly.entity_id
_entity_poly.type
_entity_poly.pdbx_seq_one_letter_code
_entity_poly.pdbx_strand_id
1 'polypeptide(L)'
;MAQQCQDRCGEVQAIATAATGLACFIFRFLRRPQVTREGVSDGVVTLVDEQGKGHLLSAFESSLRDIGIYRQETRHIAAGEKINFTRTDKERGRVMNSDWTVSEVNEHGHITITKGDESRVLDPNGELTDQHLDYGYAGTAHKAQGASSLYVIVLGGVESGRRMLATLRDAYVALSRTKAHVQTYSDDLDKWTKAIENPGNRKTAHDVLLAEQDYAAKVGNQLFDHAKPLNDTAIGRALSRQMGLGESHEGKFVYPSAKHPEPHVAWPAFNEHGKAQGTVLQAIELDGDKLQGLRVEGRLLGSEQAQFIVVKPSQNGHTVIVNSLESAFETMAQQPEQGVVVQLNPDERLHTAMIEKITQGEVDNAYANPNAAQTDKAASDPKNLQTPEEQAMDKALKEAEAALRQQVNNDTKAPELNEDELRQVMAQERDNLLKGEHDLMEAKASVIEKAVQLERQHQQQQQREALRQQEREMVMEKSRDREFGD
;
A
#
# COMPACT_ATOMS: atom_id res chain seq x y z
N MET A 1 36.10 18.20 1.80
CA MET A 1 36.90 16.97 1.62
C MET A 1 37.70 16.63 2.87
N ALA A 2 38.60 17.48 3.39
CA ALA A 2 39.38 17.18 4.60
C ALA A 2 38.54 17.03 5.89
N GLN A 3 37.54 17.90 6.10
CA GLN A 3 36.64 17.83 7.27
C GLN A 3 35.82 16.53 7.31
N GLN A 4 35.41 16.02 6.14
CA GLN A 4 34.58 14.83 5.98
C GLN A 4 35.35 13.52 6.23
N CYS A 5 36.68 13.55 6.12
CA CYS A 5 37.56 12.44 6.51
C CYS A 5 37.80 12.40 8.03
N GLN A 6 37.77 13.56 8.70
CA GLN A 6 38.03 13.68 10.13
C GLN A 6 36.84 13.17 10.97
N ASP A 7 35.61 13.46 10.53
CA ASP A 7 34.38 12.94 11.14
C ASP A 7 34.26 11.40 11.01
N ARG A 8 34.67 10.83 9.86
CA ARG A 8 34.69 9.37 9.65
C ARG A 8 35.73 8.66 10.50
N CYS A 9 36.86 9.31 10.80
CA CYS A 9 37.89 8.73 11.67
C CYS A 9 37.38 8.52 13.11
N GLY A 10 36.51 9.43 13.59
CA GLY A 10 35.81 9.30 14.87
C GLY A 10 34.76 8.19 14.89
N GLU A 11 33.96 8.04 13.83
CA GLU A 11 33.00 6.93 13.68
C GLU A 11 33.68 5.56 13.60
N VAL A 12 34.81 5.47 12.90
CA VAL A 12 35.61 4.25 12.72
C VAL A 12 36.16 3.71 14.05
N GLN A 13 36.59 4.61 14.95
CA GLN A 13 37.11 4.23 16.27
C GLN A 13 35.99 3.72 17.20
N ALA A 14 34.76 4.23 17.03
CA ALA A 14 33.57 3.73 17.74
C ALA A 14 33.16 2.33 17.26
N ILE A 15 33.25 2.05 15.95
CA ILE A 15 32.92 0.73 15.36
C ILE A 15 33.91 -0.35 15.81
N ALA A 16 35.21 -0.06 15.83
CA ALA A 16 36.24 -1.01 16.28
C ALA A 16 36.09 -1.40 17.77
N THR A 17 35.60 -0.46 18.59
CA THR A 17 35.31 -0.71 20.01
C THR A 17 33.98 -1.45 20.20
N ALA A 18 33.00 -1.25 19.30
CA ALA A 18 31.71 -1.93 19.31
C ALA A 18 31.74 -3.39 18.81
N ALA A 19 32.81 -3.82 18.14
CA ALA A 19 32.94 -5.16 17.56
C ALA A 19 33.27 -6.27 18.57
N THR A 20 33.69 -5.92 19.80
CA THR A 20 33.89 -6.91 20.87
C THR A 20 32.54 -7.42 21.37
N GLY A 21 32.15 -8.61 20.93
CA GLY A 21 30.87 -9.25 21.30
C GLY A 21 29.82 -9.32 20.17
N LEU A 22 30.17 -8.91 18.94
CA LEU A 22 29.34 -9.18 17.76
C LEU A 22 29.64 -10.56 17.17
N ALA A 23 28.62 -11.21 16.63
CA ALA A 23 28.70 -12.47 15.89
C ALA A 23 27.98 -12.31 14.55
N CYS A 24 28.65 -12.66 13.45
CA CYS A 24 28.09 -12.60 12.11
C CYS A 24 27.66 -14.00 11.67
N PHE A 25 26.44 -14.15 11.17
CA PHE A 25 25.96 -15.43 10.67
C PHE A 25 25.85 -15.38 9.15
N ILE A 26 26.59 -16.26 8.48
CA ILE A 26 26.63 -16.35 7.01
C ILE A 26 26.32 -17.80 6.62
N PHE A 27 25.30 -18.02 5.77
CA PHE A 27 24.97 -19.33 5.19
C PHE A 27 25.08 -20.51 6.19
N ARG A 28 24.36 -20.45 7.31
CA ARG A 28 24.39 -21.48 8.38
C ARG A 28 25.55 -21.49 9.35
N PHE A 29 26.59 -20.67 9.17
CA PHE A 29 27.75 -20.66 10.05
C PHE A 29 27.89 -19.33 10.79
N LEU A 30 28.03 -19.40 12.11
CA LEU A 30 28.39 -18.27 12.96
C LEU A 30 29.90 -18.03 12.84
N ARG A 31 30.28 -16.82 12.45
CA ARG A 31 31.66 -16.35 12.32
C ARG A 31 31.84 -15.09 13.16
N ARG A 32 32.95 -14.98 13.86
CA ARG A 32 33.25 -13.81 14.67
C ARG A 32 33.98 -12.77 13.82
N PRO A 33 33.48 -11.52 13.73
CA PRO A 33 34.21 -10.45 13.08
C PRO A 33 35.46 -10.11 13.90
N GLN A 34 36.61 -10.23 13.27
CA GLN A 34 37.87 -9.70 13.75
C GLN A 34 38.19 -8.45 12.93
N VAL A 35 38.03 -7.30 13.58
CA VAL A 35 38.26 -6.00 12.95
C VAL A 35 39.71 -5.58 13.27
N THR A 36 40.56 -5.56 12.26
CA THR A 36 41.92 -4.99 12.35
C THR A 36 41.89 -3.53 11.90
N ARG A 37 42.79 -2.68 12.42
CA ARG A 37 42.85 -1.25 12.05
C ARG A 37 43.04 -1.03 10.55
N GLU A 38 43.82 -1.90 9.90
CA GLU A 38 44.05 -1.90 8.45
C GLU A 38 42.81 -2.36 7.67
N GLY A 39 42.07 -3.35 8.18
CA GLY A 39 40.81 -3.78 7.56
C GLY A 39 39.74 -2.67 7.53
N VAL A 40 39.71 -1.79 8.54
CA VAL A 40 38.72 -0.70 8.56
C VAL A 40 39.00 0.37 7.52
N SER A 41 40.26 0.71 7.24
CA SER A 41 40.59 1.68 6.19
C SER A 41 40.24 1.15 4.80
N ASP A 42 40.33 -0.15 4.62
CA ASP A 42 40.14 -0.82 3.33
C ASP A 42 38.68 -1.29 3.14
N GLY A 43 37.82 -1.12 4.14
CA GLY A 43 36.43 -1.57 4.13
C GLY A 43 36.27 -3.09 4.15
N VAL A 44 37.26 -3.81 4.69
CA VAL A 44 37.31 -5.27 4.75
C VAL A 44 37.27 -5.74 6.20
N VAL A 45 36.33 -6.62 6.51
CA VAL A 45 36.21 -7.29 7.80
C VAL A 45 36.65 -8.74 7.65
N THR A 46 37.60 -9.19 8.48
CA THR A 46 37.98 -10.60 8.55
C THR A 46 36.99 -11.32 9.47
N LEU A 47 36.29 -12.32 8.94
CA LEU A 47 35.40 -13.19 9.70
C LEU A 47 36.11 -14.49 10.03
N VAL A 48 36.20 -14.84 11.29
CA VAL A 48 36.83 -16.09 11.74
C VAL A 48 35.75 -17.12 12.03
N ASP A 49 35.83 -18.30 11.42
CA ASP A 49 34.93 -19.42 11.71
C ASP A 49 35.32 -20.18 12.99
N GLU A 50 34.52 -21.18 13.37
CA GLU A 50 34.75 -22.03 14.56
C GLU A 50 36.07 -22.82 14.51
N GLN A 51 36.64 -23.02 13.31
CA GLN A 51 37.91 -23.71 13.09
C GLN A 51 39.11 -22.75 13.10
N GLY A 52 38.87 -21.44 13.33
CA GLY A 52 39.90 -20.41 13.33
C GLY A 52 40.29 -19.92 11.93
N LYS A 53 39.55 -20.32 10.87
CA LYS A 53 39.83 -19.92 9.50
C LYS A 53 39.24 -18.54 9.21
N GLY A 54 40.09 -17.63 8.75
CA GLY A 54 39.71 -16.28 8.35
C GLY A 54 39.07 -16.24 6.96
N HIS A 55 38.00 -15.48 6.83
CA HIS A 55 37.28 -15.20 5.61
C HIS A 55 37.11 -13.69 5.45
N LEU A 56 37.63 -13.10 4.39
CA LEU A 56 37.46 -11.68 4.13
C LEU A 56 36.04 -11.37 3.66
N LEU A 57 35.46 -10.32 4.22
CA LEU A 57 34.18 -9.74 3.83
C LEU A 57 34.40 -8.26 3.50
N SER A 58 34.23 -7.89 2.24
CA SER A 58 34.18 -6.49 1.81
C SER A 58 32.82 -5.90 2.11
N ALA A 59 32.78 -4.73 2.76
CA ALA A 59 31.56 -3.96 2.99
C ALA A 59 30.97 -3.36 1.70
N PHE A 60 31.80 -3.25 0.63
CA PHE A 60 31.44 -2.59 -0.62
C PHE A 60 31.05 -3.57 -1.74
N GLU A 61 31.53 -4.81 -1.67
CA GLU A 61 31.34 -5.83 -2.72
C GLU A 61 30.38 -6.94 -2.29
N SER A 62 29.41 -6.65 -1.42
CA SER A 62 28.50 -7.63 -0.82
C SER A 62 27.59 -8.30 -1.85
N SER A 63 28.15 -9.30 -2.54
CA SER A 63 27.48 -10.17 -3.48
C SER A 63 26.78 -11.30 -2.73
N LEU A 64 25.45 -11.26 -2.72
CA LEU A 64 24.58 -12.44 -2.57
C LEU A 64 24.61 -13.18 -1.22
N ARG A 65 25.05 -12.55 -0.12
CA ARG A 65 25.01 -13.20 1.22
C ARG A 65 24.04 -12.48 2.14
N ASP A 66 22.98 -13.17 2.58
CA ASP A 66 22.15 -12.72 3.70
C ASP A 66 22.97 -12.84 4.99
N ILE A 67 23.63 -11.75 5.39
CA ILE A 67 24.45 -11.69 6.61
C ILE A 67 23.60 -11.19 7.77
N GLY A 68 23.32 -12.07 8.73
CA GLY A 68 22.73 -11.67 10.00
C GLY A 68 23.81 -11.20 10.97
N ILE A 69 23.67 -9.99 11.52
CA ILE A 69 24.58 -9.47 12.55
C ILE A 69 23.89 -9.59 13.91
N TYR A 70 24.54 -10.27 14.84
CA TYR A 70 24.02 -10.55 16.18
C TYR A 70 24.95 -10.00 17.25
N ARG A 71 24.38 -9.68 18.41
CA ARG A 71 25.11 -9.33 19.62
C ARG A 71 25.02 -10.50 20.59
N GLN A 72 26.15 -10.92 21.15
CA GLN A 72 26.17 -11.93 22.19
C GLN A 72 25.76 -11.28 23.53
N GLU A 73 24.79 -11.89 24.20
CA GLU A 73 24.28 -11.46 25.49
C GLU A 73 24.21 -12.65 26.44
N THR A 74 24.50 -12.40 27.72
CA THR A 74 24.31 -13.40 28.79
C THR A 74 22.92 -13.21 29.39
N ARG A 75 22.18 -14.31 29.58
CA ARG A 75 20.85 -14.31 30.18
C ARG A 75 20.72 -15.43 31.22
N HIS A 76 19.89 -15.20 32.23
CA HIS A 76 19.62 -16.15 33.30
C HIS A 76 18.27 -16.84 33.08
N ILE A 77 18.27 -18.10 32.65
CA ILE A 77 17.04 -18.85 32.36
C ILE A 77 16.74 -19.80 33.52
N ALA A 78 15.47 -19.83 33.94
CA ALA A 78 14.96 -20.72 34.98
C ALA A 78 13.79 -21.56 34.45
N ALA A 79 13.44 -22.62 35.19
CA ALA A 79 12.21 -23.36 34.93
C ALA A 79 10.98 -22.48 35.15
N GLY A 80 9.99 -22.58 34.27
CA GLY A 80 8.79 -21.74 34.22
C GLY A 80 8.93 -20.48 33.36
N GLU A 81 10.13 -20.16 32.87
CA GLU A 81 10.35 -18.99 32.02
C GLU A 81 9.66 -19.12 30.65
N LYS A 82 9.08 -18.02 30.16
CA LYS A 82 8.60 -17.94 28.78
C LYS A 82 9.73 -17.50 27.87
N ILE A 83 9.91 -18.21 26.76
CA ILE A 83 10.94 -17.90 25.78
C ILE A 83 10.39 -17.94 24.35
N ASN A 84 11.09 -17.27 23.44
CA ASN A 84 10.86 -17.31 22.01
C ASN A 84 12.17 -17.49 21.24
N PHE A 85 12.06 -17.96 20.01
CA PHE A 85 13.19 -17.95 19.07
C PHE A 85 13.28 -16.59 18.37
N THR A 86 14.50 -16.04 18.31
CA THR A 86 14.79 -14.78 17.60
C THR A 86 15.10 -14.99 16.12
N ARG A 87 15.17 -16.25 15.69
CA ARG A 87 15.45 -16.64 14.31
C ARG A 87 14.73 -17.93 13.94
N THR A 88 14.29 -18.02 12.69
CA THR A 88 13.72 -19.25 12.12
C THR A 88 14.83 -20.16 11.59
N ASP A 89 14.80 -21.42 12.02
CA ASP A 89 15.58 -22.54 11.54
C ASP A 89 14.65 -23.77 11.40
N LYS A 90 14.08 -23.92 10.20
CA LYS A 90 13.03 -24.91 9.92
C LYS A 90 13.51 -26.35 10.04
N GLU A 91 14.77 -26.63 9.70
CA GLU A 91 15.34 -27.99 9.77
C GLU A 91 15.40 -28.49 11.20
N ARG A 92 15.55 -27.58 12.17
CA ARG A 92 15.57 -27.89 13.59
C ARG A 92 14.26 -27.56 14.31
N GLY A 93 13.22 -27.27 13.54
CA GLY A 93 11.89 -26.93 14.04
C GLY A 93 11.79 -25.57 14.75
N ARG A 94 12.83 -24.73 14.72
CA ARG A 94 12.86 -23.44 15.43
C ARG A 94 12.13 -22.42 14.58
N VAL A 95 11.02 -21.87 15.07
CA VAL A 95 10.23 -20.88 14.34
C VAL A 95 10.24 -19.58 15.13
N MET A 96 10.63 -18.49 14.47
CA MET A 96 10.67 -17.17 15.08
C MET A 96 9.29 -16.78 15.63
N ASN A 97 9.29 -16.12 16.79
CA ASN A 97 8.06 -15.69 17.48
C ASN A 97 7.09 -16.85 17.82
N SER A 98 7.59 -18.07 18.03
CA SER A 98 6.83 -19.13 18.67
C SER A 98 7.00 -19.06 20.19
N ASP A 99 5.89 -19.17 20.92
CA ASP A 99 5.88 -19.15 22.38
C ASP A 99 6.20 -20.55 22.95
N TRP A 100 7.22 -20.62 23.80
CA TRP A 100 7.64 -21.83 24.52
C TRP A 100 7.79 -21.55 26.01
N THR A 101 7.67 -22.58 26.83
CA THR A 101 7.92 -22.51 28.28
C THR A 101 9.08 -23.42 28.64
N VAL A 102 10.01 -22.96 29.47
CA VAL A 102 11.09 -23.78 30.00
C VAL A 102 10.51 -24.73 31.04
N SER A 103 10.57 -26.03 30.79
CA SER A 103 10.10 -27.04 31.76
C SER A 103 11.20 -27.43 32.75
N GLU A 104 12.45 -27.47 32.29
CA GLU A 104 13.59 -27.93 33.10
C GLU A 104 14.89 -27.25 32.63
N VAL A 105 15.77 -26.98 33.59
CA VAL A 105 17.16 -26.60 33.33
C VAL A 105 18.03 -27.58 34.11
N ASN A 106 18.87 -28.32 33.41
CA ASN A 106 19.69 -29.35 34.04
C ASN A 106 21.03 -28.78 34.57
N GLU A 107 21.77 -29.59 35.34
CA GLU A 107 23.05 -29.20 35.94
C GLU A 107 24.16 -28.90 34.91
N HIS A 108 24.00 -29.38 33.66
CA HIS A 108 24.91 -29.12 32.55
C HIS A 108 24.54 -27.88 31.73
N GLY A 109 23.46 -27.18 32.09
CA GLY A 109 22.98 -25.97 31.41
C GLY A 109 22.19 -26.23 30.13
N HIS A 110 21.76 -27.47 29.88
CA HIS A 110 20.76 -27.77 28.85
C HIS A 110 19.37 -27.36 29.34
N ILE A 111 18.56 -26.89 28.40
CA ILE A 111 17.24 -26.33 28.67
C ILE A 111 16.20 -27.18 27.94
N THR A 112 15.23 -27.72 28.67
CA THR A 112 14.07 -28.38 28.08
C THR A 112 12.93 -27.38 27.97
N ILE A 113 12.37 -27.26 26.77
CA ILE A 113 11.31 -26.31 26.44
C ILE A 113 10.09 -27.06 25.93
N THR A 114 8.90 -26.63 26.32
CA THR A 114 7.64 -27.28 25.99
C THR A 114 6.62 -26.32 25.39
N LYS A 115 5.78 -26.86 24.52
CA LYS A 115 4.64 -26.18 23.92
C LYS A 115 3.54 -27.21 23.65
N GLY A 116 2.56 -27.29 24.57
CA GLY A 116 1.58 -28.37 24.54
C GLY A 116 2.28 -29.72 24.72
N ASP A 117 2.06 -30.64 23.79
CA ASP A 117 2.67 -31.97 23.80
C ASP A 117 4.09 -31.99 23.18
N GLU A 118 4.51 -30.89 22.55
CA GLU A 118 5.87 -30.79 21.99
C GLU A 118 6.88 -30.46 23.09
N SER A 119 7.98 -31.21 23.11
CA SER A 119 9.13 -30.96 23.99
C SER A 119 10.43 -30.98 23.18
N ARG A 120 11.38 -30.10 23.55
CA ARG A 120 12.69 -29.98 22.89
C ARG A 120 13.78 -29.70 23.91
N VAL A 121 14.96 -30.23 23.66
CA VAL A 121 16.16 -29.97 24.47
C VAL A 121 17.08 -29.07 23.66
N LEU A 122 17.54 -27.98 24.29
CA LEU A 122 18.49 -27.03 23.73
C LEU A 122 19.79 -27.04 24.55
N ASP A 123 20.91 -26.81 23.89
CA ASP A 123 22.22 -26.60 24.49
C ASP A 123 22.80 -25.21 24.16
N PRO A 124 22.32 -24.13 24.80
CA PRO A 124 22.81 -22.78 24.51
C PRO A 124 24.29 -22.55 24.87
N ASN A 125 24.86 -23.39 25.74
CA ASN A 125 26.25 -23.25 26.19
C ASN A 125 27.24 -24.00 25.28
N GLY A 126 26.83 -25.14 24.72
CA GLY A 126 27.63 -25.92 23.78
C GLY A 126 27.36 -25.61 22.31
N GLU A 127 26.16 -25.16 21.94
CA GLU A 127 25.76 -24.95 20.56
C GLU A 127 25.30 -23.51 20.25
N LEU A 128 26.05 -22.82 19.38
CA LEU A 128 25.77 -21.44 19.00
C LEU A 128 24.42 -21.25 18.30
N THR A 129 23.93 -22.27 17.60
CA THR A 129 22.61 -22.21 16.94
C THR A 129 21.45 -22.22 17.94
N ASP A 130 21.69 -22.68 19.18
CA ASP A 130 20.73 -22.67 20.29
C ASP A 130 20.74 -21.36 21.07
N GLN A 131 21.60 -20.41 20.72
CA GLN A 131 21.68 -19.09 21.37
C GLN A 131 20.69 -18.08 20.79
N HIS A 132 19.93 -18.43 19.74
CA HIS A 132 18.89 -17.58 19.15
C HIS A 132 17.58 -17.60 19.97
N LEU A 133 17.70 -17.28 21.26
CA LEU A 133 16.61 -17.26 22.24
C LEU A 133 16.44 -15.88 22.84
N ASP A 134 15.21 -15.51 23.19
CA ASP A 134 14.89 -14.36 24.04
C ASP A 134 13.69 -14.67 24.92
N TYR A 135 13.45 -13.84 25.94
CA TYR A 135 12.27 -13.96 26.76
C TYR A 135 11.01 -13.67 25.95
N GLY A 136 9.96 -14.43 26.26
CA GLY A 136 8.65 -14.37 25.60
C GLY A 136 7.63 -13.46 26.31
N TYR A 137 8.02 -12.72 27.35
CA TYR A 137 7.08 -11.92 28.14
C TYR A 137 6.61 -10.63 27.47
N ALA A 138 7.47 -10.03 26.65
CA ALA A 138 7.18 -8.77 25.97
C ALA A 138 7.47 -8.91 24.47
N GLY A 139 6.64 -8.27 23.65
CA GLY A 139 6.79 -8.21 22.22
C GLY A 139 6.66 -6.78 21.72
N THR A 140 7.12 -6.52 20.49
CA THR A 140 6.84 -5.26 19.81
C THR A 140 5.41 -5.27 19.28
N ALA A 141 4.81 -4.09 19.08
CA ALA A 141 3.48 -3.98 18.48
C ALA A 141 3.41 -4.71 17.11
N HIS A 142 4.50 -4.68 16.34
CA HIS A 142 4.62 -5.42 15.08
C HIS A 142 4.58 -6.95 15.26
N LYS A 143 5.13 -7.50 16.36
CA LYS A 143 5.01 -8.94 16.67
C LYS A 143 3.58 -9.34 17.01
N ALA A 144 2.78 -8.43 17.56
CA ALA A 144 1.38 -8.66 17.89
C ALA A 144 0.43 -8.47 16.68
N GLN A 145 0.96 -8.21 15.48
CA GLN A 145 0.13 -8.04 14.29
C GLN A 145 -0.58 -9.36 13.93
N GLY A 146 -1.91 -9.38 14.06
CA GLY A 146 -2.74 -10.57 13.81
C GLY A 146 -2.97 -11.46 15.04
N ALA A 147 -2.37 -11.14 16.19
CA ALA A 147 -2.60 -11.84 17.44
C ALA A 147 -3.51 -11.00 18.36
N SER A 148 -4.54 -11.60 18.93
CA SER A 148 -5.43 -10.92 19.89
C SER A 148 -5.31 -11.55 21.28
N SER A 149 -5.17 -10.72 22.31
CA SER A 149 -5.08 -11.15 23.71
C SER A 149 -6.29 -10.66 24.50
N LEU A 150 -6.68 -11.38 25.55
CA LEU A 150 -7.71 -10.93 26.49
C LEU A 150 -7.28 -9.65 27.20
N TYR A 151 -6.02 -9.63 27.66
CA TYR A 151 -5.41 -8.53 28.41
C TYR A 151 -4.13 -8.07 27.73
N VAL A 152 -3.96 -6.76 27.56
CA VAL A 152 -2.78 -6.16 26.95
C VAL A 152 -2.21 -5.08 27.88
N ILE A 153 -0.90 -5.09 28.07
CA ILE A 153 -0.17 -4.01 28.74
C ILE A 153 0.71 -3.33 27.69
N VAL A 154 0.50 -2.04 27.48
CA VAL A 154 1.27 -1.23 26.53
C VAL A 154 2.23 -0.34 27.30
N LEU A 155 3.49 -0.35 26.89
CA LEU A 155 4.47 0.64 27.33
C LEU A 155 4.60 1.72 26.25
N GLY A 156 3.89 2.83 26.43
CA GLY A 156 4.03 4.04 25.64
C GLY A 156 5.17 4.92 26.16
N GLY A 157 5.59 5.89 25.35
CA GLY A 157 6.40 6.98 25.88
C GLY A 157 7.11 7.82 24.85
N VAL A 158 7.67 8.92 25.31
CA VAL A 158 8.29 9.97 24.48
C VAL A 158 9.79 10.18 24.77
N GLU A 159 10.37 9.43 25.70
CA GLU A 159 11.79 9.47 26.01
C GLU A 159 12.59 8.37 25.31
N SER A 160 13.88 8.64 25.09
CA SER A 160 14.85 7.69 24.56
C SER A 160 14.36 7.01 23.27
N GLY A 161 14.57 5.69 23.13
CA GLY A 161 14.09 4.94 21.97
C GLY A 161 12.56 4.89 21.82
N ARG A 162 11.79 5.11 22.89
CA ARG A 162 10.31 5.05 22.84
C ARG A 162 9.71 6.19 22.04
N ARG A 163 10.38 7.34 21.97
CA ARG A 163 9.99 8.47 21.12
C ARG A 163 9.75 8.06 19.66
N MET A 164 10.54 7.12 19.14
CA MET A 164 10.43 6.65 17.76
C MET A 164 9.19 5.78 17.53
N LEU A 165 8.59 5.27 18.60
CA LEU A 165 7.39 4.43 18.61
C LEU A 165 6.14 5.19 19.05
N ALA A 166 6.26 6.49 19.35
CA ALA A 166 5.14 7.35 19.73
C ALA A 166 4.34 7.80 18.49
N THR A 167 3.87 6.83 17.70
CA THR A 167 3.11 7.07 16.46
C THR A 167 1.70 6.51 16.54
N LEU A 168 0.76 7.09 15.78
CA LEU A 168 -0.62 6.59 15.70
C LEU A 168 -0.67 5.13 15.28
N ARG A 169 0.18 4.72 14.34
CA ARG A 169 0.17 3.34 13.81
C ARG A 169 0.59 2.34 14.88
N ASP A 170 1.66 2.63 15.62
CA ASP A 170 2.14 1.75 16.69
C ASP A 170 1.13 1.67 17.82
N ALA A 171 0.58 2.81 18.24
CA ALA A 171 -0.47 2.85 19.26
C ALA A 171 -1.74 2.11 18.81
N TYR A 172 -2.18 2.31 17.57
CA TYR A 172 -3.34 1.61 17.00
C TYR A 172 -3.13 0.09 17.00
N VAL A 173 -1.98 -0.39 16.52
CA VAL A 173 -1.67 -1.82 16.54
C VAL A 173 -1.54 -2.34 17.96
N ALA A 174 -1.00 -1.60 18.92
CA ALA A 174 -0.87 -2.09 20.29
C ALA A 174 -2.22 -2.15 21.03
N LEU A 175 -3.04 -1.10 20.92
CA LEU A 175 -4.28 -0.96 21.68
C LEU A 175 -5.42 -1.81 21.10
N SER A 176 -5.53 -1.91 19.77
CA SER A 176 -6.64 -2.61 19.09
C SER A 176 -6.61 -4.14 19.22
N ARG A 177 -5.55 -4.73 19.77
CA ARG A 177 -5.39 -6.20 19.87
C ARG A 177 -6.05 -6.81 21.11
N THR A 178 -6.66 -5.97 21.92
CA THR A 178 -7.27 -6.33 23.19
C THR A 178 -8.70 -6.82 23.00
N LYS A 179 -9.06 -7.94 23.64
CA LYS A 179 -10.45 -8.45 23.66
C LYS A 179 -11.25 -7.98 24.88
N ALA A 180 -10.60 -7.73 26.03
CA ALA A 180 -11.29 -7.35 27.27
C ALA A 180 -10.75 -6.06 27.91
N HIS A 181 -9.43 -5.96 28.17
CA HIS A 181 -8.87 -4.80 28.85
C HIS A 181 -7.42 -4.47 28.46
N VAL A 182 -7.15 -3.17 28.26
CA VAL A 182 -5.83 -2.64 27.93
C VAL A 182 -5.37 -1.66 29.00
N GLN A 183 -4.13 -1.81 29.46
CA GLN A 183 -3.49 -0.86 30.37
C GLN A 183 -2.28 -0.24 29.70
N THR A 184 -2.18 1.09 29.72
CA THR A 184 -1.03 1.80 29.16
C THR A 184 -0.21 2.44 30.27
N TYR A 185 1.08 2.17 30.27
CA TYR A 185 2.08 2.86 31.09
C TYR A 185 2.88 3.78 30.18
N SER A 186 2.99 5.05 30.54
CA SER A 186 3.77 6.06 29.82
C SER A 186 4.70 6.81 30.78
N ASP A 187 5.82 7.30 30.26
CA ASP A 187 6.65 8.28 30.97
C ASP A 187 5.95 9.63 31.12
N ASP A 188 5.29 10.07 30.05
CA ASP A 188 4.47 11.29 30.00
C ASP A 188 3.25 10.99 29.13
N LEU A 189 2.10 10.75 29.78
CA LEU A 189 0.88 10.34 29.09
C LEU A 189 0.33 11.44 28.18
N ASP A 190 0.40 12.71 28.60
CA ASP A 190 -0.12 13.84 27.83
C ASP A 190 0.70 14.07 26.56
N LYS A 191 2.03 14.02 26.67
CA LYS A 191 2.91 14.16 25.49
C LYS A 191 2.78 12.98 24.54
N TRP A 192 2.68 11.77 25.07
CA TRP A 192 2.51 10.57 24.24
C TRP A 192 1.17 10.60 23.49
N THR A 193 0.07 10.96 24.17
CA THR A 193 -1.25 11.13 23.54
C THR A 193 -1.21 12.19 22.43
N LYS A 194 -0.60 13.35 22.67
CA LYS A 194 -0.46 14.39 21.63
C LYS A 194 0.37 13.94 20.42
N ALA A 195 1.39 13.11 20.66
CA ALA A 195 2.24 12.59 19.59
C ALA A 195 1.47 11.59 18.70
N ILE A 196 0.64 10.73 19.30
CA ILE A 196 -0.17 9.77 18.53
C ILE A 196 -1.37 10.43 17.86
N GLU A 197 -1.94 11.51 18.42
CA GLU A 197 -3.03 12.27 17.80
C GLU A 197 -2.59 13.11 16.60
N ASN A 198 -1.32 13.51 16.55
CA ASN A 198 -0.73 14.25 15.45
C ASN A 198 0.24 13.35 14.68
N PRO A 199 -0.25 12.33 13.94
CA PRO A 199 0.58 11.28 13.38
C PRO A 199 1.70 11.79 12.47
N GLY A 200 1.56 12.99 11.90
CA GLY A 200 2.39 13.48 10.82
C GLY A 200 2.24 12.52 9.62
N ASN A 201 1.55 12.94 8.56
CA ASN A 201 1.40 12.05 7.42
C ASN A 201 2.79 11.74 6.85
N ARG A 202 3.22 10.46 6.94
CA ARG A 202 4.39 9.99 6.21
C ARG A 202 4.08 10.16 4.74
N LYS A 203 4.64 11.20 4.15
CA LYS A 203 4.48 11.51 2.74
C LYS A 203 5.13 10.41 1.91
N THR A 204 4.42 9.96 0.89
CA THR A 204 5.03 9.14 -0.16
C THR A 204 6.03 9.98 -0.94
N ALA A 205 6.92 9.35 -1.72
CA ALA A 205 7.78 10.10 -2.63
C ALA A 205 6.96 10.97 -3.61
N HIS A 206 5.80 10.46 -4.02
CA HIS A 206 4.84 11.19 -4.86
C HIS A 206 4.34 12.46 -4.18
N ASP A 207 3.86 12.38 -2.93
CA ASP A 207 3.33 13.53 -2.18
C ASP A 207 4.38 14.60 -1.89
N VAL A 208 5.67 14.27 -1.99
CA VAL A 208 6.78 15.23 -1.85
C VAL A 208 7.14 15.84 -3.20
N LEU A 209 7.30 15.01 -4.23
CA LEU A 209 7.79 15.45 -5.54
C LEU A 209 6.71 16.16 -6.37
N LEU A 210 5.44 15.80 -6.20
CA LEU A 210 4.33 16.28 -7.04
C LEU A 210 3.32 17.13 -6.27
N ALA A 211 3.63 17.56 -5.05
CA ALA A 211 2.73 18.38 -4.23
C ALA A 211 2.23 19.64 -4.95
N GLU A 212 3.14 20.35 -5.64
CA GLU A 212 2.80 21.56 -6.38
C GLU A 212 1.92 21.26 -7.59
N GLN A 213 2.20 20.17 -8.31
CA GLN A 213 1.44 19.74 -9.47
C GLN A 213 0.03 19.28 -9.05
N ASP A 214 -0.11 18.49 -7.99
CA ASP A 214 -1.41 18.10 -7.43
C ASP A 214 -2.22 19.32 -6.97
N TYR A 215 -1.56 20.32 -6.37
CA TYR A 215 -2.21 21.58 -6.00
C TYR A 215 -2.70 22.34 -7.24
N ALA A 216 -1.87 22.46 -8.28
CA ALA A 216 -2.22 23.13 -9.51
C ALA A 216 -3.39 22.42 -10.23
N ALA A 217 -3.34 21.09 -10.34
CA ALA A 217 -4.44 20.28 -10.88
C ALA A 217 -5.73 20.50 -10.09
N LYS A 218 -5.66 20.51 -8.75
CA LYS A 218 -6.82 20.75 -7.89
C LYS A 218 -7.45 22.12 -8.14
N VAL A 219 -6.66 23.19 -8.24
CA VAL A 219 -7.16 24.54 -8.52
C VAL A 219 -7.84 24.59 -9.89
N GLY A 220 -7.22 24.02 -10.92
CA GLY A 220 -7.79 23.94 -12.27
C GLY A 220 -9.10 23.17 -12.33
N ASN A 221 -9.13 21.99 -11.71
CA ASN A 221 -10.32 21.13 -11.65
C ASN A 221 -11.46 21.83 -10.90
N GLN A 222 -11.15 22.48 -9.77
CA GLN A 222 -12.15 23.27 -9.03
C GLN A 222 -12.73 24.40 -9.88
N LEU A 223 -11.93 25.10 -10.68
CA LEU A 223 -12.43 26.13 -11.58
C LEU A 223 -13.39 25.53 -12.63
N PHE A 224 -13.02 24.41 -13.24
CA PHE A 224 -13.84 23.72 -14.24
C PHE A 224 -15.16 23.16 -13.65
N ASP A 225 -15.13 22.64 -12.43
CA ASP A 225 -16.32 22.12 -11.75
C ASP A 225 -17.35 23.22 -11.44
N HIS A 226 -16.89 24.42 -11.10
CA HIS A 226 -17.76 25.59 -10.84
C HIS A 226 -18.14 26.38 -12.11
N ALA A 227 -17.52 26.08 -13.26
CA ALA A 227 -17.85 26.71 -14.53
C ALA A 227 -19.23 26.27 -15.03
N LYS A 228 -19.89 27.13 -15.81
CA LYS A 228 -21.23 26.86 -16.35
C LYS A 228 -21.12 26.21 -17.73
N PRO A 229 -21.88 25.15 -18.07
CA PRO A 229 -21.95 24.66 -19.44
C PRO A 229 -22.20 25.79 -20.45
N LEU A 230 -21.55 25.77 -21.62
CA LEU A 230 -21.72 26.87 -22.60
C LEU A 230 -23.19 27.03 -23.00
N ASN A 231 -23.89 25.91 -23.17
CA ASN A 231 -25.30 25.89 -23.57
C ASN A 231 -26.25 26.54 -22.55
N ASP A 232 -25.81 26.72 -21.30
CA ASP A 232 -26.62 27.37 -20.25
C ASP A 232 -26.51 28.91 -20.31
N THR A 233 -25.49 29.45 -20.98
CA THR A 233 -25.23 30.89 -21.06
C THR A 233 -25.60 31.47 -22.43
N ALA A 234 -26.05 32.73 -22.48
CA ALA A 234 -26.39 33.37 -23.75
C ALA A 234 -25.17 33.51 -24.68
N ILE A 235 -24.03 33.94 -24.12
CA ILE A 235 -22.76 34.07 -24.84
C ILE A 235 -22.21 32.71 -25.26
N GLY A 236 -22.30 31.68 -24.41
CA GLY A 236 -21.88 30.33 -24.76
C GLY A 236 -22.71 29.73 -25.88
N ARG A 237 -24.05 29.88 -25.86
CA ARG A 237 -24.90 29.46 -26.99
C ARG A 237 -24.59 30.22 -28.29
N ALA A 238 -24.30 31.51 -28.22
CA ALA A 238 -23.89 32.28 -29.39
C ALA A 238 -22.56 31.76 -29.94
N LEU A 239 -21.60 31.49 -29.06
CA LEU A 239 -20.30 30.93 -29.40
C LEU A 239 -20.40 29.54 -30.01
N SER A 240 -21.19 28.64 -29.40
CA SER A 240 -21.40 27.29 -29.92
C SER A 240 -22.01 27.30 -31.33
N ARG A 241 -22.87 28.27 -31.66
CA ARG A 241 -23.41 28.42 -33.02
C ARG A 241 -22.38 28.99 -34.00
N GLN A 242 -21.61 29.99 -33.59
CA GLN A 242 -20.58 30.61 -34.45
C GLN A 242 -19.44 29.65 -34.77
N MET A 243 -19.02 28.86 -33.79
CA MET A 243 -17.90 27.92 -33.89
C MET A 243 -18.33 26.51 -34.32
N GLY A 244 -19.63 26.26 -34.52
CA GLY A 244 -20.13 24.94 -34.90
C GLY A 244 -19.93 23.85 -33.84
N LEU A 245 -19.92 24.19 -32.54
CA LEU A 245 -19.65 23.23 -31.46
C LEU A 245 -20.74 22.18 -31.27
N GLY A 246 -21.96 22.44 -31.78
CA GLY A 246 -23.13 21.60 -31.56
C GLY A 246 -23.62 21.62 -30.11
N GLU A 247 -24.50 20.68 -29.75
CA GLU A 247 -25.06 20.58 -28.39
C GLU A 247 -24.21 19.73 -27.43
N SER A 248 -23.35 18.87 -27.97
CA SER A 248 -22.53 17.94 -27.19
C SER A 248 -21.05 18.32 -27.31
N HIS A 249 -20.54 18.91 -26.24
CA HIS A 249 -19.15 19.32 -26.06
C HIS A 249 -18.86 19.45 -24.55
N GLU A 250 -17.60 19.40 -24.14
CA GLU A 250 -17.17 19.53 -22.74
C GLU A 250 -16.86 20.98 -22.32
N GLY A 251 -16.94 21.93 -23.24
CA GLY A 251 -16.62 23.33 -22.99
C GLY A 251 -17.56 23.97 -21.97
N LYS A 252 -16.98 24.69 -20.99
CA LYS A 252 -17.71 25.45 -19.98
C LYS A 252 -17.31 26.93 -19.97
N PHE A 253 -18.27 27.81 -19.80
CA PHE A 253 -18.09 29.23 -19.61
C PHE A 253 -17.60 29.57 -18.19
N VAL A 254 -16.56 30.39 -18.09
CA VAL A 254 -15.99 30.82 -16.81
C VAL A 254 -15.42 32.23 -16.84
N TYR A 255 -15.45 32.90 -15.68
CA TYR A 255 -14.61 34.06 -15.39
C TYR A 255 -13.49 33.62 -14.46
N PRO A 256 -12.26 33.43 -14.95
CA PRO A 256 -11.19 32.82 -14.17
C PRO A 256 -10.71 33.71 -13.02
N SER A 257 -10.93 35.04 -13.10
CA SER A 257 -10.54 35.98 -12.06
C SER A 257 -11.44 37.21 -12.03
N ALA A 258 -11.76 37.68 -10.83
CA ALA A 258 -12.44 38.97 -10.64
C ALA A 258 -11.55 40.17 -11.04
N LYS A 259 -10.22 40.00 -11.06
CA LYS A 259 -9.26 41.07 -11.43
C LYS A 259 -9.15 41.27 -12.94
N HIS A 260 -9.39 40.22 -13.71
CA HIS A 260 -9.36 40.23 -15.18
C HIS A 260 -10.65 39.60 -15.68
N PRO A 261 -11.73 40.38 -15.81
CA PRO A 261 -13.07 39.89 -16.10
C PRO A 261 -13.26 39.52 -17.58
N GLU A 262 -12.21 39.02 -18.24
CA GLU A 262 -12.31 38.52 -19.60
C GLU A 262 -13.00 37.14 -19.55
N PRO A 263 -14.09 36.94 -20.30
CA PRO A 263 -14.79 35.66 -20.32
C PRO A 263 -13.96 34.60 -21.03
N HIS A 264 -13.97 33.36 -20.51
CA HIS A 264 -13.21 32.25 -21.07
C HIS A 264 -14.09 31.02 -21.28
N VAL A 265 -13.65 30.14 -22.18
CA VAL A 265 -14.06 28.74 -22.23
C VAL A 265 -13.01 27.90 -21.54
N ALA A 266 -13.45 27.03 -20.63
CA ALA A 266 -12.66 26.06 -19.92
C ALA A 266 -12.88 24.67 -20.53
N TRP A 267 -11.80 23.98 -20.85
CA TRP A 267 -11.77 22.61 -21.36
C TRP A 267 -11.11 21.69 -20.34
N PRO A 268 -11.64 20.50 -20.04
CA PRO A 268 -11.03 19.61 -19.06
C PRO A 268 -9.75 18.98 -19.61
N ALA A 269 -8.69 18.97 -18.80
CA ALA A 269 -7.37 18.45 -19.18
C ALA A 269 -7.00 17.20 -18.37
N PHE A 270 -6.33 16.23 -19.01
CA PHE A 270 -6.02 14.93 -18.44
C PHE A 270 -4.58 14.49 -18.75
N ASN A 271 -4.02 13.62 -17.92
CA ASN A 271 -2.73 12.94 -18.20
C ASN A 271 -2.95 11.60 -18.92
N GLU A 272 -1.85 10.89 -19.26
CA GLU A 272 -1.85 9.56 -19.89
C GLU A 272 -2.72 8.50 -19.18
N HIS A 273 -2.94 8.64 -17.88
CA HIS A 273 -3.77 7.73 -17.08
C HIS A 273 -5.23 8.17 -16.99
N GLY A 274 -5.64 9.22 -17.71
CA GLY A 274 -6.98 9.77 -17.66
C GLY A 274 -7.34 10.45 -16.32
N LYS A 275 -6.35 10.79 -15.48
CA LYS A 275 -6.56 11.59 -14.27
C LYS A 275 -6.69 13.06 -14.68
N ALA A 276 -7.70 13.74 -14.16
CA ALA A 276 -7.90 15.17 -14.41
C ALA A 276 -6.75 16.01 -13.82
N GLN A 277 -6.10 16.80 -14.66
CA GLN A 277 -4.91 17.60 -14.36
C GLN A 277 -5.18 19.11 -14.40
N GLY A 278 -6.45 19.53 -14.45
CA GLY A 278 -6.85 20.94 -14.47
C GLY A 278 -7.67 21.27 -15.71
N THR A 279 -7.56 22.51 -16.18
CA THR A 279 -8.33 23.00 -17.31
C THR A 279 -7.53 23.91 -18.22
N VAL A 280 -7.76 23.81 -19.52
CA VAL A 280 -7.25 24.78 -20.50
C VAL A 280 -8.28 25.88 -20.68
N LEU A 281 -7.86 27.12 -20.46
CA LEU A 281 -8.66 28.33 -20.58
C LEU A 281 -8.39 29.00 -21.92
N GLN A 282 -9.45 29.32 -22.65
CA GLN A 282 -9.40 30.01 -23.93
C GLN A 282 -10.25 31.27 -23.87
N ALA A 283 -9.64 32.43 -24.11
CA ALA A 283 -10.34 33.70 -24.02
C ALA A 283 -11.40 33.84 -25.12
N ILE A 284 -12.57 34.35 -24.75
CA ILE A 284 -13.64 34.69 -25.69
C ILE A 284 -13.40 36.12 -26.17
N GLU A 285 -13.15 36.27 -27.47
CA GLU A 285 -12.85 37.57 -28.06
C GLU A 285 -14.14 38.32 -28.41
N LEU A 286 -14.21 39.56 -27.92
CA LEU A 286 -15.33 40.47 -28.10
C LEU A 286 -14.82 41.78 -28.72
N ASP A 287 -15.44 42.21 -29.81
CA ASP A 287 -15.25 43.54 -30.40
C ASP A 287 -16.49 44.40 -30.10
N GLY A 288 -16.42 45.15 -29.00
CA GLY A 288 -17.61 45.79 -28.41
C GLY A 288 -18.63 44.72 -27.99
N ASP A 289 -19.81 44.77 -28.62
CA ASP A 289 -20.89 43.78 -28.39
C ASP A 289 -20.87 42.61 -29.39
N LYS A 290 -19.88 42.54 -30.28
CA LYS A 290 -19.78 41.49 -31.31
C LYS A 290 -18.83 40.38 -30.88
N LEU A 291 -19.33 39.15 -30.95
CA LEU A 291 -18.53 37.95 -30.73
C LEU A 291 -17.61 37.68 -31.92
N GLN A 292 -16.30 37.66 -31.68
CA GLN A 292 -15.28 37.37 -32.70
C GLN A 292 -14.87 35.90 -32.70
N GLY A 293 -14.98 35.21 -31.56
CA GLY A 293 -14.71 33.77 -31.43
C GLY A 293 -13.86 33.46 -30.21
N LEU A 294 -12.94 32.50 -30.37
CA LEU A 294 -12.00 32.07 -29.35
C LEU A 294 -10.58 32.42 -29.75
N ARG A 295 -9.80 32.94 -28.80
CA ARG A 295 -8.36 33.16 -29.01
C ARG A 295 -7.66 31.84 -29.29
N VAL A 296 -6.76 31.79 -30.27
CA VAL A 296 -6.06 30.56 -30.67
C VAL A 296 -5.27 29.95 -29.51
N GLU A 297 -4.56 30.78 -28.75
CA GLU A 297 -3.76 30.33 -27.61
C GLU A 297 -4.63 30.05 -26.39
N GLY A 298 -4.60 28.79 -25.94
CA GLY A 298 -5.13 28.38 -24.66
C GLY A 298 -4.07 28.42 -23.56
N ARG A 299 -4.48 28.70 -22.33
CA ARG A 299 -3.61 28.66 -21.15
C ARG A 299 -4.04 27.52 -20.24
N LEU A 300 -3.11 26.61 -19.92
CA LEU A 300 -3.33 25.61 -18.89
C LEU A 300 -3.37 26.26 -17.49
N LEU A 301 -4.47 26.06 -16.78
CA LEU A 301 -4.57 26.25 -15.35
C LEU A 301 -4.68 24.86 -14.72
N GLY A 302 -3.54 24.30 -14.33
CA GLY A 302 -3.45 22.90 -13.97
C GLY A 302 -2.00 22.44 -13.78
N SER A 303 -1.85 21.14 -13.57
CA SER A 303 -0.58 20.44 -13.54
C SER A 303 0.03 20.33 -14.93
N GLU A 304 1.35 20.47 -15.02
CA GLU A 304 2.14 20.28 -16.24
C GLU A 304 2.10 18.83 -16.76
N GLN A 305 1.57 17.90 -15.96
CA GLN A 305 1.32 16.52 -16.38
C GLN A 305 0.10 16.39 -17.32
N ALA A 306 -0.63 17.47 -17.58
CA ALA A 306 -1.71 17.46 -18.56
C ALA A 306 -1.14 17.20 -19.97
N GLN A 307 -1.66 16.18 -20.64
CA GLN A 307 -1.22 15.75 -21.97
C GLN A 307 -2.30 15.95 -23.04
N PHE A 308 -3.58 15.91 -22.68
CA PHE A 308 -4.67 16.12 -23.63
C PHE A 308 -5.89 16.80 -22.99
N ILE A 309 -6.72 17.41 -23.82
CA ILE A 309 -8.05 17.90 -23.45
C ILE A 309 -9.13 17.17 -24.23
N VAL A 310 -10.29 16.98 -23.60
CA VAL A 310 -11.46 16.44 -24.26
C VAL A 310 -12.35 17.60 -24.67
N VAL A 311 -12.54 17.78 -25.98
CA VAL A 311 -13.41 18.83 -26.53
C VAL A 311 -14.83 18.31 -26.67
N LYS A 312 -14.97 17.07 -27.14
CA LYS A 312 -16.26 16.43 -27.39
C LYS A 312 -16.18 14.90 -27.18
N PRO A 313 -17.10 14.30 -26.42
CA PRO A 313 -17.25 12.85 -26.37
C PRO A 313 -17.80 12.29 -27.68
N SER A 314 -17.51 11.03 -27.99
CA SER A 314 -17.98 10.38 -29.19
C SER A 314 -19.46 10.00 -29.09
N GLN A 315 -20.19 10.15 -30.19
CA GLN A 315 -21.57 9.67 -30.34
C GLN A 315 -21.68 8.57 -31.40
N ASN A 316 -20.73 8.53 -32.34
CA ASN A 316 -20.63 7.49 -33.37
C ASN A 316 -19.68 6.33 -33.02
N GLY A 317 -19.11 6.33 -31.81
CA GLY A 317 -18.16 5.31 -31.37
C GLY A 317 -16.73 5.49 -31.89
N HIS A 318 -16.42 6.61 -32.56
CA HIS A 318 -15.07 6.95 -33.02
C HIS A 318 -14.56 8.26 -32.42
N THR A 319 -13.27 8.30 -32.13
CA THR A 319 -12.56 9.48 -31.60
C THR A 319 -11.37 9.83 -32.48
N VAL A 320 -11.18 11.11 -32.77
CA VAL A 320 -9.97 11.61 -33.42
C VAL A 320 -9.13 12.43 -32.44
N ILE A 321 -7.82 12.28 -32.56
CA ILE A 321 -6.84 13.09 -31.84
C ILE A 321 -6.27 14.11 -32.80
N VAL A 322 -6.34 15.38 -32.41
CA VAL A 322 -5.81 16.53 -33.17
C VAL A 322 -4.78 17.28 -32.32
N ASN A 323 -3.97 18.13 -32.95
CA ASN A 323 -2.88 18.84 -32.26
C ASN A 323 -3.21 20.31 -31.95
N SER A 324 -4.42 20.76 -32.28
CA SER A 324 -4.87 22.12 -31.99
C SER A 324 -6.39 22.18 -31.81
N LEU A 325 -6.86 23.18 -31.07
CA LEU A 325 -8.29 23.47 -30.93
C LEU A 325 -8.93 23.92 -32.25
N GLU A 326 -8.19 24.60 -33.12
CA GLU A 326 -8.66 24.98 -34.45
C GLU A 326 -9.03 23.74 -35.28
N SER A 327 -8.11 22.77 -35.37
CA SER A 327 -8.37 21.49 -36.04
C SER A 327 -9.49 20.69 -35.36
N ALA A 328 -9.66 20.83 -34.04
CA ALA A 328 -10.79 20.24 -33.35
C ALA A 328 -12.12 20.80 -33.84
N PHE A 329 -12.24 22.12 -33.95
CA PHE A 329 -13.47 22.78 -34.42
C PHE A 329 -13.75 22.49 -35.90
N GLU A 330 -12.73 22.43 -36.75
CA GLU A 330 -12.88 22.01 -38.15
C GLU A 330 -13.40 20.56 -38.25
N THR A 331 -12.86 19.65 -37.42
CA THR A 331 -13.31 18.26 -37.36
C THR A 331 -14.77 18.18 -36.91
N MET A 332 -15.14 18.93 -35.87
CA MET A 332 -16.52 18.95 -35.37
C MET A 332 -17.51 19.49 -36.42
N ALA A 333 -17.10 20.47 -37.23
CA ALA A 333 -17.93 20.99 -38.32
C ALA A 333 -18.13 19.99 -39.46
N GLN A 334 -17.12 19.14 -39.73
CA GLN A 334 -17.19 18.11 -40.77
C GLN A 334 -17.90 16.83 -40.30
N GLN A 335 -17.66 16.41 -39.06
CA GLN A 335 -18.18 15.18 -38.46
C GLN A 335 -18.77 15.47 -37.06
N PRO A 336 -20.04 15.95 -36.99
CA PRO A 336 -20.64 16.35 -35.73
C PRO A 336 -20.77 15.22 -34.70
N GLU A 337 -20.82 13.96 -35.10
CA GLU A 337 -21.00 12.81 -34.19
C GLU A 337 -19.67 12.24 -33.65
N GLN A 338 -18.54 12.71 -34.17
CA GLN A 338 -17.21 12.18 -33.83
C GLN A 338 -16.70 12.76 -32.51
N GLY A 339 -16.05 11.92 -31.70
CA GLY A 339 -15.34 12.35 -30.50
C GLY A 339 -14.05 13.08 -30.88
N VAL A 340 -13.70 14.14 -30.15
CA VAL A 340 -12.54 14.98 -30.47
C VAL A 340 -11.71 15.28 -29.23
N VAL A 341 -10.44 14.94 -29.31
CA VAL A 341 -9.42 15.17 -28.28
C VAL A 341 -8.30 16.01 -28.87
N VAL A 342 -7.84 17.00 -28.12
CA VAL A 342 -6.68 17.81 -28.50
C VAL A 342 -5.49 17.39 -27.66
N GLN A 343 -4.40 17.00 -28.31
CA GLN A 343 -3.12 16.71 -27.71
C GLN A 343 -2.39 18.02 -27.40
N LEU A 344 -1.94 18.18 -26.14
CA LEU A 344 -1.26 19.39 -25.67
C LEU A 344 0.23 19.40 -26.03
N ASN A 345 0.87 18.22 -26.03
CA ASN A 345 2.29 18.05 -26.35
C ASN A 345 2.43 17.15 -27.61
N PRO A 346 2.58 17.73 -28.82
CA PRO A 346 2.65 16.96 -30.07
C PRO A 346 3.86 16.02 -30.18
N ASP A 347 4.93 16.30 -29.45
CA ASP A 347 6.18 15.54 -29.49
C ASP A 347 6.08 14.18 -28.77
N GLU A 348 5.08 14.00 -27.88
CA GLU A 348 4.89 12.80 -27.08
C GLU A 348 3.59 12.10 -27.45
N ARG A 349 3.67 10.87 -27.97
CA ARG A 349 2.48 10.13 -28.41
C ARG A 349 1.63 9.69 -27.22
N LEU A 350 0.31 9.92 -27.32
CA LEU A 350 -0.64 9.53 -26.29
C LEU A 350 -0.95 8.03 -26.30
N HIS A 351 -1.09 7.44 -25.12
CA HIS A 351 -1.72 6.14 -24.95
C HIS A 351 -3.25 6.26 -25.13
N THR A 352 -3.82 5.52 -26.09
CA THR A 352 -5.23 5.72 -26.50
C THR A 352 -6.26 5.05 -25.59
N ALA A 353 -5.89 4.03 -24.82
CA ALA A 353 -6.84 3.26 -24.01
C ALA A 353 -7.68 4.12 -23.04
N MET A 354 -7.05 5.12 -22.41
CA MET A 354 -7.77 6.03 -21.51
C MET A 354 -8.58 7.08 -22.28
N ILE A 355 -8.11 7.49 -23.46
CA ILE A 355 -8.86 8.40 -24.33
C ILE A 355 -10.16 7.72 -24.77
N GLU A 356 -10.08 6.50 -25.30
CA GLU A 356 -11.22 5.70 -25.76
C GLU A 356 -12.26 5.50 -24.65
N LYS A 357 -11.80 5.28 -23.42
CA LYS A 357 -12.67 5.15 -22.24
C LYS A 357 -13.35 6.46 -21.85
N ILE A 358 -12.63 7.59 -21.91
CA ILE A 358 -13.18 8.90 -21.53
C ILE A 358 -14.16 9.39 -22.59
N THR A 359 -13.82 9.25 -23.87
CA THR A 359 -14.67 9.72 -24.98
C THR A 359 -15.73 8.72 -25.41
N GLN A 360 -15.67 7.47 -24.93
CA GLN A 360 -16.54 6.36 -25.36
C GLN A 360 -16.47 6.07 -26.87
N GLY A 361 -15.31 6.31 -27.49
CA GLY A 361 -15.10 6.05 -28.91
C GLY A 361 -13.69 5.57 -29.24
N GLU A 362 -13.59 4.58 -30.10
CA GLU A 362 -12.34 3.99 -30.58
C GLU A 362 -11.51 5.03 -31.34
N VAL A 363 -10.21 5.12 -31.02
CA VAL A 363 -9.28 5.99 -31.74
C VAL A 363 -8.86 5.31 -33.04
N ASP A 364 -8.88 6.05 -34.14
CA ASP A 364 -8.56 5.51 -35.46
C ASP A 364 -7.17 4.83 -35.49
N ASN A 365 -7.09 3.67 -36.15
CA ASN A 365 -5.87 2.90 -36.35
C ASN A 365 -4.78 3.69 -37.10
N ALA A 366 -5.14 4.75 -37.84
CA ALA A 366 -4.16 5.67 -38.42
C ALA A 366 -3.29 6.37 -37.36
N TYR A 367 -3.84 6.60 -36.16
CA TYR A 367 -3.10 7.01 -34.96
C TYR A 367 -2.43 5.82 -34.25
N ALA A 368 -2.62 4.57 -34.73
CA ALA A 368 -2.13 3.28 -34.19
C ALA A 368 -1.09 2.55 -35.11
N ASN A 369 -0.10 3.28 -35.65
CA ASN A 369 1.22 2.79 -36.12
C ASN A 369 1.33 1.87 -37.38
N PRO A 370 2.27 2.15 -38.32
CA PRO A 370 2.71 1.22 -39.37
C PRO A 370 3.67 0.10 -38.91
N ASN A 371 4.13 0.09 -37.66
CA ASN A 371 5.16 -0.84 -37.17
C ASN A 371 4.78 -1.55 -35.87
N ALA A 372 3.52 -1.98 -35.74
CA ALA A 372 3.16 -3.07 -34.84
C ALA A 372 3.16 -4.40 -35.62
N ALA A 373 4.32 -4.78 -36.16
CA ALA A 373 4.53 -6.18 -36.52
C ALA A 373 4.62 -6.98 -35.21
N GLN A 374 3.54 -7.74 -34.94
CA GLN A 374 3.51 -8.88 -34.02
C GLN A 374 4.11 -8.63 -32.63
N THR A 375 3.33 -8.02 -31.75
CA THR A 375 3.30 -8.44 -30.34
C THR A 375 1.84 -8.46 -29.89
N ASP A 376 1.35 -9.69 -29.75
CA ASP A 376 0.23 -10.09 -28.90
C ASP A 376 -1.04 -9.23 -28.93
N LYS A 377 -1.97 -9.63 -29.81
CA LYS A 377 -3.39 -9.71 -29.42
C LYS A 377 -3.57 -10.77 -28.31
N ALA A 378 -2.94 -10.55 -27.17
CA ALA A 378 -3.35 -11.16 -25.93
C ALA A 378 -4.33 -10.20 -25.30
N ALA A 379 -5.58 -10.65 -25.16
CA ALA A 379 -6.60 -10.02 -24.35
C ALA A 379 -6.00 -9.61 -22.99
N SER A 380 -5.64 -8.35 -22.88
CA SER A 380 -5.38 -7.68 -21.62
C SER A 380 -6.58 -6.78 -21.35
N ASP A 381 -7.71 -7.43 -21.07
CA ASP A 381 -8.61 -6.86 -20.08
C ASP A 381 -7.74 -6.45 -18.90
N PRO A 382 -7.75 -5.18 -18.46
CA PRO A 382 -7.18 -4.86 -17.17
C PRO A 382 -7.99 -5.68 -16.17
N LYS A 383 -7.39 -6.78 -15.70
CA LYS A 383 -8.00 -7.73 -14.78
C LYS A 383 -8.78 -6.95 -13.73
N ASN A 384 -10.10 -7.02 -13.84
CA ASN A 384 -10.97 -6.83 -12.71
C ASN A 384 -10.54 -7.92 -11.72
N LEU A 385 -9.70 -7.54 -10.76
CA LEU A 385 -9.04 -8.44 -9.81
C LEU A 385 -10.03 -9.04 -8.81
N GLN A 386 -11.32 -8.78 -8.95
CA GLN A 386 -12.34 -9.43 -8.14
C GLN A 386 -12.77 -10.74 -8.78
N THR A 387 -12.55 -11.83 -8.06
CA THR A 387 -13.09 -13.14 -8.45
C THR A 387 -14.62 -13.09 -8.48
N PRO A 388 -15.30 -13.98 -9.25
CA PRO A 388 -16.76 -14.09 -9.22
C PRO A 388 -17.32 -14.29 -7.80
N GLU A 389 -16.52 -14.89 -6.91
CA GLU A 389 -16.83 -15.07 -5.49
C GLU A 389 -16.74 -13.75 -4.69
N GLU A 390 -15.76 -12.89 -4.96
CA GLU A 390 -15.68 -11.55 -4.35
C GLU A 390 -16.83 -10.63 -4.79
N GLN A 391 -17.26 -10.73 -6.05
CA GLN A 391 -18.43 -9.99 -6.54
C GLN A 391 -19.73 -10.51 -5.89
N ALA A 392 -19.83 -11.82 -5.65
CA ALA A 392 -20.95 -12.40 -4.92
C ALA A 392 -20.95 -11.99 -3.44
N MET A 393 -19.79 -11.91 -2.80
CA MET A 393 -19.66 -11.44 -1.42
C MET A 393 -19.97 -9.94 -1.28
N ASP A 394 -19.48 -9.08 -2.17
CA ASP A 394 -19.79 -7.63 -2.12
C ASP A 394 -21.28 -7.36 -2.40
N LYS A 395 -21.88 -8.12 -3.32
CA LYS A 395 -23.32 -8.07 -3.58
C LYS A 395 -24.13 -8.56 -2.38
N ALA A 396 -23.75 -9.67 -1.75
CA ALA A 396 -24.40 -10.17 -0.55
C ALA A 396 -24.25 -9.20 0.64
N LEU A 397 -23.10 -8.53 0.77
CA LEU A 397 -22.86 -7.52 1.81
C LEU A 397 -23.74 -6.27 1.58
N LYS A 398 -23.86 -5.79 0.34
CA LYS A 398 -24.75 -4.67 -0.01
C LYS A 398 -26.22 -5.02 0.12
N GLU A 399 -26.63 -6.24 -0.24
CA GLU A 399 -28.00 -6.72 -0.06
C GLU A 399 -28.34 -6.89 1.44
N ALA A 400 -27.40 -7.37 2.25
CA ALA A 400 -27.54 -7.43 3.71
C ALA A 400 -27.59 -6.03 4.34
N GLU A 401 -26.76 -5.09 3.87
CA GLU A 401 -26.78 -3.70 4.33
C GLU A 401 -28.10 -2.99 3.93
N ALA A 402 -28.60 -3.24 2.72
CA ALA A 402 -29.88 -2.71 2.26
C ALA A 402 -31.08 -3.31 3.03
N ALA A 403 -31.04 -4.61 3.35
CA ALA A 403 -32.05 -5.27 4.18
C ALA A 403 -32.05 -4.73 5.62
N LEU A 404 -30.88 -4.43 6.18
CA LEU A 404 -30.74 -3.82 7.51
C LEU A 404 -31.26 -2.38 7.52
N ARG A 405 -31.02 -1.61 6.44
CA ARG A 405 -31.57 -0.25 6.27
C ARG A 405 -33.08 -0.23 6.08
N GLN A 406 -33.66 -1.26 5.46
CA GLN A 406 -35.12 -1.42 5.35
C GLN A 406 -35.77 -1.82 6.69
N GLN A 407 -35.07 -2.56 7.56
CA GLN A 407 -35.54 -2.87 8.91
C GLN A 407 -35.48 -1.66 9.86
N VAL A 408 -34.51 -0.75 9.68
CA VAL A 408 -34.37 0.47 10.51
C VAL A 408 -35.38 1.57 10.14
N ASN A 409 -36.04 1.49 8.98
CA ASN A 409 -37.01 2.51 8.52
C ASN A 409 -38.48 2.21 8.84
N ASN A 410 -38.79 1.08 9.49
CA ASN A 410 -40.12 0.80 10.01
C ASN A 410 -40.11 0.81 11.53
N ASP A 411 -40.00 2.00 12.12
CA ASP A 411 -40.76 2.38 13.32
C ASP A 411 -40.46 3.84 13.66
N THR A 412 -41.42 4.71 13.37
CA THR A 412 -41.49 5.99 14.09
C THR A 412 -42.95 6.40 14.25
N LYS A 413 -43.48 6.10 15.43
CA LYS A 413 -44.38 7.00 16.13
C LYS A 413 -44.08 6.89 17.62
N ALA A 414 -43.47 7.93 18.17
CA ALA A 414 -43.22 8.05 19.60
C ALA A 414 -44.52 8.41 20.33
N PRO A 415 -44.89 7.70 21.40
CA PRO A 415 -45.64 8.26 22.51
C PRO A 415 -44.70 8.48 23.72
N GLU A 416 -44.95 9.54 24.47
CA GLU A 416 -44.27 9.81 25.74
C GLU A 416 -44.63 8.69 26.75
N LEU A 417 -43.61 8.02 27.30
CA LEU A 417 -43.73 6.93 28.27
C LEU A 417 -43.14 7.36 29.62
N ASN A 418 -43.71 6.86 30.73
CA ASN A 418 -43.33 7.24 32.09
C ASN A 418 -42.09 6.44 32.60
N GLU A 419 -41.46 6.90 33.70
CA GLU A 419 -40.16 6.43 34.20
C GLU A 419 -40.00 4.91 34.44
N ASP A 420 -41.07 4.19 34.79
CA ASP A 420 -41.02 2.74 35.03
C ASP A 420 -41.03 1.93 33.73
N GLU A 421 -41.65 2.44 32.66
CA GLU A 421 -41.69 1.80 31.34
C GLU A 421 -40.35 1.99 30.61
N LEU A 422 -39.69 3.14 30.81
CA LEU A 422 -38.36 3.43 30.25
C LEU A 422 -37.29 2.45 30.77
N ARG A 423 -37.37 2.02 32.04
CA ARG A 423 -36.43 1.05 32.63
C ARG A 423 -36.59 -0.36 32.04
N GLN A 424 -37.81 -0.78 31.74
CA GLN A 424 -38.07 -2.07 31.09
C GLN A 424 -37.59 -2.07 29.63
N VAL A 425 -37.85 -1.00 28.89
CA VAL A 425 -37.39 -0.86 27.50
C VAL A 425 -35.87 -0.84 27.41
N MET A 426 -35.17 -0.12 28.32
CA MET A 426 -33.71 -0.09 28.37
C MET A 426 -33.09 -1.45 28.76
N ALA A 427 -33.75 -2.22 29.65
CA ALA A 427 -33.30 -3.57 29.98
C ALA A 427 -33.49 -4.55 28.82
N GLN A 428 -34.59 -4.40 28.07
CA GLN A 428 -34.92 -5.22 26.91
C GLN A 428 -34.05 -4.88 25.70
N GLU A 429 -33.70 -3.60 25.49
CA GLU A 429 -32.70 -3.19 24.49
C GLU A 429 -31.29 -3.67 24.85
N ARG A 430 -30.89 -3.63 26.12
CA ARG A 430 -29.59 -4.16 26.57
C ARG A 430 -29.48 -5.67 26.33
N ASP A 431 -30.53 -6.44 26.64
CA ASP A 431 -30.56 -7.89 26.41
C ASP A 431 -30.63 -8.24 24.92
N ASN A 432 -31.27 -7.39 24.09
CA ASN A 432 -31.28 -7.53 22.63
C ASN A 432 -29.92 -7.16 22.00
N LEU A 433 -29.21 -6.17 22.52
CA LEU A 433 -27.84 -5.82 22.10
C LEU A 433 -26.84 -6.94 22.45
N LEU A 434 -26.96 -7.53 23.65
CA LEU A 434 -26.13 -8.67 24.06
C LEU A 434 -26.40 -9.93 23.22
N LYS A 435 -27.64 -10.17 22.81
CA LYS A 435 -27.98 -11.25 21.85
C LYS A 435 -27.44 -10.98 20.44
N GLY A 436 -27.62 -9.77 19.93
CA GLY A 436 -27.11 -9.38 18.61
C GLY A 436 -25.58 -9.43 18.51
N GLU A 437 -24.86 -9.09 19.58
CA GLU A 437 -23.40 -9.25 19.64
C GLU A 437 -22.97 -10.73 19.68
N HIS A 438 -23.71 -11.60 20.37
CA HIS A 438 -23.42 -13.03 20.41
C HIS A 438 -23.62 -13.68 19.03
N ASP A 439 -24.73 -13.38 18.37
CA ASP A 439 -25.06 -13.89 17.03
C ASP A 439 -24.06 -13.38 15.97
N LEU A 440 -23.63 -12.11 16.07
CA LEU A 440 -22.58 -11.55 15.20
C LEU A 440 -21.21 -12.19 15.46
N MET A 441 -20.89 -12.52 16.71
CA MET A 441 -19.63 -13.16 17.09
C MET A 441 -19.60 -14.63 16.63
N GLU A 442 -20.72 -15.34 16.71
CA GLU A 442 -20.88 -16.71 16.22
C GLU A 442 -20.86 -16.77 14.68
N ALA A 443 -21.49 -15.80 14.01
CA ALA A 443 -21.41 -15.65 12.55
C ALA A 443 -19.98 -15.34 12.08
N LYS A 444 -19.25 -14.45 12.77
CA LYS A 444 -17.83 -14.18 12.48
C LYS A 444 -16.95 -15.40 12.74
N ALA A 445 -17.18 -16.15 13.82
CA ALA A 445 -16.46 -17.37 14.11
C ALA A 445 -16.67 -18.43 12.99
N SER A 446 -17.92 -18.60 12.53
CA SER A 446 -18.24 -19.52 11.43
C SER A 446 -17.58 -19.13 10.10
N VAL A 447 -17.51 -17.84 9.78
CA VAL A 447 -16.84 -17.34 8.57
C VAL A 447 -15.32 -17.54 8.65
N ILE A 448 -14.71 -17.28 9.81
CA ILE A 448 -13.27 -17.51 10.03
C ILE A 448 -12.96 -19.01 9.95
N GLU A 449 -13.80 -19.87 10.54
CA GLU A 449 -13.61 -21.32 10.50
C GLU A 449 -13.72 -21.88 9.07
N LYS A 450 -14.65 -21.37 8.27
CA LYS A 450 -14.75 -21.68 6.82
C LYS A 450 -13.53 -21.17 6.04
N ALA A 451 -13.03 -19.97 6.33
CA ALA A 451 -11.85 -19.43 5.67
C ALA A 451 -10.59 -20.25 6.00
N VAL A 452 -10.42 -20.67 7.26
CA VAL A 452 -9.32 -21.54 7.68
C VAL A 452 -9.42 -22.94 7.05
N GLN A 453 -10.63 -23.48 6.86
CA GLN A 453 -10.83 -24.74 6.16
C GLN A 453 -10.47 -24.64 4.67
N LEU A 454 -10.84 -23.54 4.00
CA LEU A 454 -10.48 -23.25 2.61
C LEU A 454 -8.97 -23.11 2.41
N GLU A 455 -8.29 -22.36 3.28
CA GLU A 455 -6.82 -22.25 3.25
C GLU A 455 -6.14 -23.61 3.47
N ARG A 456 -6.66 -24.43 4.38
CA ARG A 456 -6.13 -25.77 4.65
C ARG A 456 -6.33 -26.71 3.44
N GLN A 457 -7.46 -26.61 2.73
CA GLN A 457 -7.69 -27.35 1.48
C GLN A 457 -6.78 -26.87 0.36
N HIS A 458 -6.55 -25.55 0.26
CA HIS A 458 -5.64 -24.98 -0.73
C HIS A 458 -4.19 -25.41 -0.49
N GLN A 459 -3.73 -25.42 0.77
CA GLN A 459 -2.41 -25.95 1.14
C GLN A 459 -2.28 -27.44 0.83
N GLN A 460 -3.31 -28.25 1.08
CA GLN A 460 -3.29 -29.67 0.70
C GLN A 460 -3.24 -29.88 -0.81
N GLN A 461 -3.95 -29.06 -1.60
CA GLN A 461 -3.85 -29.11 -3.06
C GLN A 461 -2.45 -28.73 -3.55
N GLN A 462 -1.87 -27.66 -3.02
CA GLN A 462 -0.51 -27.24 -3.38
C GLN A 462 0.54 -28.30 -3.01
N GLN A 463 0.42 -28.94 -1.84
CA GLN A 463 1.30 -30.06 -1.46
C GLN A 463 1.15 -31.25 -2.42
N ARG A 464 -0.08 -31.54 -2.87
CA ARG A 464 -0.36 -32.64 -3.79
C ARG A 464 0.14 -32.36 -5.21
N GLU A 465 0.12 -31.10 -5.63
CA GLU A 465 0.71 -30.64 -6.90
C GLU A 465 2.24 -30.64 -6.85
N ALA A 466 2.84 -30.21 -5.73
CA ALA A 466 4.28 -30.28 -5.52
C ALA A 466 4.80 -31.73 -5.53
N LEU A 467 4.09 -32.66 -4.89
CA LEU A 467 4.40 -34.09 -4.96
C LEU A 467 4.31 -34.64 -6.39
N ARG A 468 3.30 -34.22 -7.18
CA ARG A 468 3.17 -34.61 -8.59
C ARG A 468 4.28 -34.02 -9.47
N GLN A 469 4.75 -32.81 -9.18
CA GLN A 469 5.91 -32.22 -9.86
C GLN A 469 7.18 -32.99 -9.53
N GLN A 470 7.40 -33.31 -8.24
CA GLN A 470 8.55 -34.10 -7.81
C GLN A 470 8.54 -35.51 -8.41
N GLU A 471 7.37 -36.17 -8.51
CA GLU A 471 7.23 -37.46 -9.20
C GLU A 471 7.58 -37.35 -10.69
N ARG A 472 7.15 -36.27 -11.36
CA ARG A 472 7.49 -36.02 -12.78
C ARG A 472 8.97 -35.78 -12.97
N GLU A 473 9.61 -35.00 -12.11
CA GLU A 473 11.06 -34.73 -12.16
C GLU A 473 11.86 -36.01 -11.91
N MET A 474 11.46 -36.84 -10.94
CA MET A 474 12.13 -38.10 -10.64
C MET A 474 11.95 -39.14 -11.76
N VAL A 475 10.81 -39.15 -12.46
CA VAL A 475 10.59 -39.97 -13.66
C VAL A 475 11.46 -39.47 -14.81
N MET A 476 11.55 -38.15 -15.02
CA MET A 476 12.41 -37.54 -16.03
C MET A 476 13.89 -37.84 -15.78
N GLU A 477 14.35 -37.77 -14.53
CA GLU A 477 15.72 -38.10 -14.11
C GLU A 477 16.03 -39.60 -14.33
N LYS A 478 15.12 -40.50 -13.92
CA LYS A 478 15.26 -41.95 -14.20
C LYS A 478 15.24 -42.29 -15.69
N SER A 479 14.49 -41.57 -16.52
CA SER A 479 14.55 -41.74 -17.98
C SER A 479 15.86 -41.21 -18.58
N ARG A 480 16.44 -40.16 -17.98
CA ARG A 480 17.74 -39.61 -18.39
C ARG A 480 18.89 -40.55 -18.02
N ASP A 481 18.85 -41.16 -16.84
CA ASP A 481 19.83 -42.16 -16.41
C ASP A 481 19.77 -43.45 -17.25
N ARG A 482 18.60 -43.76 -17.83
CA ARG A 482 18.45 -44.86 -18.81
C ARG A 482 18.98 -44.55 -20.20
N GLU A 483 19.13 -43.28 -20.56
CA GLU A 483 19.69 -42.85 -21.85
C GLU A 483 21.21 -42.63 -21.79
N PHE A 484 21.81 -42.58 -20.60
CA PHE A 484 23.24 -42.31 -20.40
C PHE A 484 23.99 -43.32 -19.50
N GLY A 485 23.35 -44.42 -19.09
CA GLY A 485 24.00 -45.57 -18.46
C GLY A 485 24.06 -46.76 -19.41
N ASP A 486 25.28 -47.23 -19.70
CA ASP A 486 25.71 -48.35 -20.56
C ASP A 486 24.71 -49.50 -20.85
#